data_AF-A0A0H2XSE7-F1
#
_entry.id   AF-A0A0H2XSE7-F1
#
_cell.length_a   1.000
_cell.length_b   1.000
_cell.length_c   1.000
_cell.angle_alpha   90.00
_cell.angle_beta   90.00
_cell.angle_gamma   90.00
#
_symmetry.space_group_name_H-M   'P 1'
#
loop_
_entity.id
_entity.type
_entity.pdbx_description
1 polymer ?
#
loop_
_entity_poly.entity_id
_entity_poly.type
_entity_poly.pdbx_seq_one_letter_code
_entity_poly.pdbx_strand_id
1 'polypeptide(L)'
;MPPLAGNWRAPSFVDLQTSCGGAARDWGADAQPVYSTLYDAYVAKRYRGLTEANYCAFVNELSTHYVAPDAAARAGWIAYFNGARAQAISWRAAVDPTLRGG
;
A
#
# COMPACT_ATOMS: atom_id res chain seq x y z
N MET A 1 13.32 0.91 2.48
CA MET A 1 11.96 1.49 2.57
C MET A 1 12.01 2.73 3.46
N PRO A 2 11.13 3.72 3.28
CA PRO A 2 11.03 4.84 4.20
C PRO A 2 10.57 4.36 5.60
N PRO A 3 10.87 5.11 6.68
CA PRO A 3 10.31 4.84 7.99
C PRO A 3 8.79 5.09 8.00
N LEU A 4 8.05 4.45 8.90
CA LEU A 4 6.59 4.62 9.01
C LEU A 4 6.17 6.07 9.28
N ALA A 5 7.02 6.86 9.95
CA ALA A 5 6.80 8.29 10.16
C ALA A 5 6.86 9.13 8.87
N GLY A 6 7.25 8.53 7.75
CA GLY A 6 7.50 9.25 6.51
C GLY A 6 8.80 10.03 6.55
N ASN A 7 9.02 10.82 5.51
CA ASN A 7 10.12 11.78 5.43
C ASN A 7 9.72 12.91 4.46
N TRP A 8 10.62 13.86 4.24
CA TRP A 8 10.33 15.01 3.37
C TRP A 8 9.96 14.65 1.91
N ARG A 9 10.25 13.43 1.44
CA ARG A 9 9.88 12.92 0.10
C ARG A 9 8.71 11.93 0.11
N ALA A 10 8.29 11.42 1.27
CA ALA A 10 7.33 10.33 1.38
C ALA A 10 6.32 10.59 2.51
N PRO A 11 5.00 10.52 2.24
CA PRO A 11 3.99 10.64 3.29
C PRO A 11 4.20 9.61 4.40
N SER A 12 3.73 9.92 5.61
CA SER A 12 3.73 8.94 6.69
C SER A 12 2.76 7.80 6.41
N PHE A 13 2.94 6.67 7.08
CA PHE A 13 2.04 5.53 6.94
C PHE A 13 0.61 5.85 7.41
N VAL A 14 0.47 6.74 8.40
CA VAL A 14 -0.82 7.24 8.85
C VAL A 14 -1.48 8.06 7.76
N ASP A 15 -0.75 9.01 7.15
CA ASP A 15 -1.28 9.86 6.08
C ASP A 15 -1.78 9.03 4.88
N LEU A 16 -1.05 7.97 4.51
CA LEU A 16 -1.47 7.09 3.42
C LEU A 16 -2.78 6.38 3.74
N GLN A 17 -2.95 5.88 4.96
CA GLN A 17 -4.17 5.20 5.38
C GLN A 17 -5.38 6.13 5.46
N THR A 18 -5.18 7.35 5.97
CA THR A 18 -6.28 8.30 6.20
C THR A 18 -6.59 9.17 4.99
N SER A 19 -5.76 9.13 3.95
CA SER A 19 -5.93 9.94 2.73
C SER A 19 -7.26 9.73 1.99
N CYS A 20 -7.93 8.61 2.24
CA CYS A 20 -9.21 8.24 1.63
C CYS A 20 -10.41 8.37 2.57
N GLY A 21 -10.28 9.13 3.66
CA GLY A 21 -11.34 9.35 4.65
C GLY A 21 -11.53 8.19 5.65
N GLY A 22 -10.66 7.19 5.61
CA GLY A 22 -10.61 6.09 6.58
C GLY A 22 -9.83 6.43 7.84
N ALA A 23 -9.80 5.49 8.80
CA ALA A 23 -8.98 5.57 9.99
C ALA A 23 -7.68 4.77 9.83
N ALA A 24 -6.61 5.22 10.47
CA ALA A 24 -5.40 4.43 10.59
C ALA A 24 -5.66 3.19 11.46
N ARG A 25 -5.13 2.06 11.02
CA ARG A 25 -5.23 0.75 11.67
C ARG A 25 -3.86 0.33 12.17
N ASP A 26 -3.84 -0.47 13.24
CA ASP A 26 -2.64 -1.22 13.63
C ASP A 26 -2.51 -2.48 12.76
N TRP A 27 -1.41 -2.56 12.02
CA TRP A 27 -1.08 -3.66 11.12
C TRP A 27 -0.08 -4.64 11.74
N GLY A 28 0.37 -4.39 12.97
CA GLY A 28 1.36 -5.20 13.68
C GLY A 28 2.60 -5.48 12.83
N ALA A 29 2.92 -6.77 12.70
CA ALA A 29 4.07 -7.24 11.92
C ALA A 29 4.00 -6.88 10.41
N ASP A 30 2.82 -6.57 9.87
CA ASP A 30 2.65 -6.20 8.46
C ASP A 30 2.75 -4.69 8.20
N ALA A 31 2.96 -3.85 9.22
CA ALA A 31 2.97 -2.40 9.06
C ALA A 31 3.96 -1.92 7.99
N GLN A 32 5.20 -2.43 8.04
CA GLN A 32 6.24 -2.04 7.09
C GLN A 32 5.94 -2.49 5.66
N PRO A 33 5.59 -3.77 5.37
CA PRO A 33 5.25 -4.17 4.00
C PRO A 33 3.95 -3.53 3.49
N VAL A 34 2.94 -3.30 4.34
CA VAL A 34 1.72 -2.59 3.93
C VAL A 34 2.06 -1.14 3.59
N TYR A 35 2.90 -0.48 4.39
CA TYR A 35 3.39 0.87 4.08
C TYR A 35 4.05 0.95 2.70
N SER A 36 4.96 0.04 2.34
CA SER A 36 5.54 0.06 0.98
C SER A 36 4.49 -0.11 -0.11
N THR A 37 3.50 -0.97 0.12
CA THR A 37 2.46 -1.28 -0.86
C THR A 37 1.60 -0.05 -1.11
N LEU A 38 1.17 0.63 -0.05
CA LEU A 38 0.43 1.89 -0.15
C LEU A 38 1.28 3.00 -0.75
N TYR A 39 2.57 3.05 -0.43
CA TYR A 39 3.49 4.04 -0.98
C TYR A 39 3.67 3.86 -2.50
N ASP A 40 3.83 2.63 -2.99
CA ASP A 40 3.96 2.36 -4.42
C ASP A 40 2.70 2.78 -5.19
N ALA A 41 1.52 2.44 -4.67
CA ALA A 41 0.24 2.90 -5.23
C ALA A 41 0.08 4.43 -5.15
N TYR A 42 0.52 5.06 -4.06
CA TYR A 42 0.51 6.52 -3.91
C TYR A 42 1.40 7.21 -4.93
N VAL A 43 2.60 6.68 -5.20
CA VAL A 43 3.49 7.20 -6.25
C VAL A 43 2.79 7.12 -7.61
N ALA A 44 2.17 5.98 -7.94
CA ALA A 44 1.37 5.86 -9.16
C ALA A 44 0.25 6.91 -9.25
N LYS A 45 -0.49 7.14 -8.16
CA LYS A 45 -1.51 8.19 -8.08
C LYS A 45 -0.92 9.58 -8.31
N ARG A 46 0.17 9.91 -7.61
CA ARG A 46 0.85 11.21 -7.65
C ARG A 46 1.29 11.57 -9.07
N TYR A 47 1.75 10.59 -9.84
CA TYR A 47 2.19 10.75 -11.22
C TYR A 47 1.12 10.39 -12.26
N ARG A 48 -0.17 10.38 -11.85
CA ARG A 48 -1.34 10.18 -12.72
C ARG A 48 -1.45 8.82 -13.42
N GLY A 49 -0.71 7.81 -12.96
CA GLY A 49 -0.84 6.42 -13.41
C GLY A 49 -1.96 5.64 -12.72
N LEU A 50 -2.54 6.21 -11.66
CA LEU A 50 -3.69 5.67 -10.93
C LEU A 50 -4.64 6.82 -10.59
N THR A 51 -5.94 6.63 -10.77
CA THR A 51 -6.92 7.64 -10.35
C THR A 51 -7.06 7.66 -8.83
N GLU A 52 -7.52 8.77 -8.26
CA GLU A 52 -7.79 8.86 -6.83
C GLU A 52 -8.83 7.84 -6.36
N ALA A 53 -9.91 7.63 -7.13
CA ALA A 53 -10.92 6.63 -6.84
C ALA A 53 -10.34 5.21 -6.77
N ASN A 54 -9.48 4.82 -7.73
CA ASN A 54 -8.87 3.50 -7.75
C ASN A 54 -7.85 3.33 -6.61
N TYR A 55 -7.10 4.39 -6.29
CA TYR A 55 -6.21 4.38 -5.13
C TYR A 55 -7.00 4.17 -3.82
N CYS A 56 -8.12 4.86 -3.64
CA CYS A 56 -8.92 4.72 -2.45
C CYS A 56 -9.66 3.39 -2.34
N ALA A 57 -10.13 2.84 -3.46
CA ALA A 57 -10.63 1.46 -3.50
C ALA A 57 -9.56 0.48 -3.01
N PHE A 58 -8.33 0.60 -3.51
CA PHE A 58 -7.21 -0.25 -3.12
C PHE A 58 -6.86 -0.16 -1.62
N VAL A 59 -6.81 1.05 -1.05
CA VAL A 59 -6.57 1.26 0.39
C VAL A 59 -7.67 0.59 1.24
N ASN A 60 -8.94 0.76 0.83
CA ASN A 60 -10.08 0.21 1.55
C ASN A 60 -10.16 -1.31 1.46
N GLU A 61 -9.87 -1.89 0.30
CA GLU A 61 -9.83 -3.35 0.10
C GLU A 61 -8.72 -3.99 0.95
N LEU A 62 -7.51 -3.41 0.98
CA LEU A 62 -6.43 -3.87 1.86
C LEU A 62 -6.86 -3.92 3.32
N SER A 63 -7.51 -2.86 3.80
CA SER A 63 -8.03 -2.78 5.17
C SER A 63 -9.12 -3.81 5.46
N THR A 64 -9.96 -4.10 4.45
CA THR A 64 -11.07 -5.06 4.56
C THR A 64 -10.57 -6.51 4.61
N HIS A 65 -9.53 -6.84 3.83
CA HIS A 65 -8.97 -8.20 3.76
C HIS A 65 -7.96 -8.52 4.86
N TYR A 66 -7.50 -7.51 5.61
CA TYR A 66 -6.51 -7.70 6.66
C TYR A 66 -7.01 -8.64 7.76
N VAL A 67 -6.17 -9.60 8.11
CA VAL A 67 -6.35 -10.41 9.33
C VAL A 67 -5.06 -10.43 10.14
N ALA A 68 -5.22 -10.45 11.46
CA ALA A 68 -4.11 -10.52 12.39
C ALA A 68 -3.26 -11.80 12.19
N PRO A 69 -1.96 -11.77 12.53
CA PRO A 69 -1.04 -12.89 12.30
C PRO A 69 -1.45 -14.23 12.91
N ASP A 70 -2.17 -14.22 14.03
CA ASP A 70 -2.63 -15.38 14.79
C ASP A 70 -4.00 -15.92 14.33
N ALA A 71 -4.66 -15.23 13.40
CA ALA A 71 -5.95 -15.65 12.88
C ALA A 71 -5.84 -16.89 12.00
N ALA A 72 -6.81 -17.80 12.09
CA ALA A 72 -6.88 -19.00 11.23
C ALA A 72 -6.89 -18.66 9.72
N ALA A 73 -7.41 -17.48 9.36
CA ALA A 73 -7.46 -17.00 7.98
C ALA A 73 -6.14 -16.37 7.48
N ARG A 74 -5.05 -16.43 8.27
CA ARG A 74 -3.78 -15.75 7.96
C ARG A 74 -3.21 -16.11 6.59
N ALA A 75 -3.26 -17.38 6.20
CA ALA A 75 -2.78 -17.83 4.90
C ALA A 75 -3.52 -17.13 3.74
N GLY A 76 -4.83 -16.88 3.90
CA GLY A 76 -5.64 -16.15 2.92
C GLY A 76 -5.21 -14.69 2.77
N TRP A 77 -4.91 -14.02 3.88
CA TRP A 77 -4.36 -12.65 3.84
C TRP A 77 -3.00 -12.60 3.14
N ILE A 78 -2.08 -13.53 3.46
CA ILE A 78 -0.75 -13.55 2.83
C ILE A 78 -0.89 -13.71 1.30
N ALA A 79 -1.76 -14.61 0.84
CA ALA A 79 -2.00 -14.83 -0.58
C ALA A 79 -2.58 -13.57 -1.27
N TYR A 80 -3.61 -12.96 -0.69
CA TYR A 80 -4.20 -11.72 -1.19
C TYR A 80 -3.17 -10.58 -1.24
N PHE A 81 -2.44 -10.38 -0.12
CA PHE A 81 -1.52 -9.28 0.04
C PHE A 81 -0.34 -9.37 -0.93
N ASN A 82 0.15 -10.56 -1.25
CA ASN A 82 1.17 -10.75 -2.29
C ASN A 82 0.66 -10.29 -3.67
N GLY A 83 -0.62 -10.54 -4.00
CA GLY A 83 -1.25 -10.03 -5.22
C GLY A 83 -1.35 -8.50 -5.23
N ALA A 84 -1.85 -7.92 -4.14
CA ALA A 84 -1.97 -6.47 -3.96
C ALA A 84 -0.61 -5.76 -4.10
N ARG A 85 0.47 -6.37 -3.55
CA ARG A 85 1.85 -5.90 -3.70
C ARG A 85 2.30 -5.87 -5.15
N ALA A 86 2.12 -6.97 -5.86
CA ALA A 86 2.51 -7.06 -7.27
C ALA A 86 1.78 -6.01 -8.12
N GLN A 87 0.49 -5.79 -7.86
CA GLN A 87 -0.31 -4.76 -8.51
C GLN A 87 0.24 -3.35 -8.25
N ALA A 88 0.50 -2.99 -6.98
CA ALA A 88 1.04 -1.68 -6.62
C ALA A 88 2.41 -1.40 -7.28
N ILE A 89 3.29 -2.41 -7.31
CA ILE A 89 4.60 -2.32 -7.98
C ILE A 89 4.41 -2.09 -9.48
N SER A 90 3.50 -2.82 -10.13
CA SER A 90 3.25 -2.67 -11.57
C SER A 90 2.75 -1.26 -11.93
N TRP A 91 1.88 -0.67 -11.11
CA TRP A 91 1.43 0.71 -11.29
C TRP A 91 2.57 1.71 -11.11
N ARG A 92 3.43 1.51 -10.11
CA ARG A 92 4.59 2.38 -9.93
C ARG A 92 5.56 2.28 -11.10
N ALA A 93 5.85 1.07 -11.57
CA ALA A 93 6.68 0.86 -12.75
C ALA A 93 6.06 1.49 -14.01
N ALA A 94 4.74 1.68 -14.07
CA ALA A 94 4.08 2.39 -15.17
C ALA A 94 4.50 3.88 -15.25
N VAL A 95 4.77 4.51 -14.11
CA VAL A 95 5.07 5.96 -14.01
C VAL A 95 6.51 6.31 -13.64
N ASP A 96 7.28 5.33 -13.16
CA ASP A 96 8.68 5.47 -12.76
C ASP A 96 9.53 4.45 -13.55
N PRO A 97 10.07 4.84 -14.72
CA PRO A 97 10.85 3.95 -15.57
C PRO A 97 12.14 3.43 -14.92
N THR A 98 12.63 4.08 -13.85
CA THR A 98 13.84 3.63 -13.14
C THR A 98 13.65 2.29 -12.44
N LEU A 99 12.40 1.84 -12.26
CA LEU A 99 12.04 0.52 -11.74
C LEU A 99 11.93 -0.56 -12.83
N ARG A 100 12.01 -0.19 -14.12
CA ARG A 100 11.98 -1.13 -15.25
C ARG A 100 13.36 -1.65 -15.65
N GLY A 101 14.43 -1.11 -15.07
CA GLY A 101 15.81 -1.55 -15.30
C GLY A 101 16.22 -2.63 -14.30
N GLY A 102 15.93 -3.88 -14.64
CA GLY A 102 16.56 -5.07 -14.08
C GLY A 102 17.34 -5.79 -15.17
#